data_AF-F4QAC9-F1
#
_entry.id   AF-F4QAC9-F1
#
_cell.length_a   1.000
_cell.length_b   1.000
_cell.length_c   1.000
_cell.angle_alpha   90.00
_cell.angle_beta   90.00
_cell.angle_gamma   90.00
#
_symmetry.space_group_name_H-M   'P 1'
#
loop_
_entity.id
_entity.type
_entity.pdbx_description
1 polymer ?
#
loop_
_entity_poly.entity_id
_entity_poly.type
_entity_poly.pdbx_seq_one_letter_code
_entity_poly.pdbx_strand_id
1 'polypeptide(L)'
;MTTQELNDLSFIPPGIYKAIVNGNHKCFKINERNHYTHYDLGFAKQLGLEFNLIQENQPNALLKENTRFGRQTEHEMKEKNLLELERTIQANQVNQAKQTEQQQPIMVDQILPNDLIEMVPRNNLTATNDFVKEYSL
;
A
#
# COMPACT_ATOMS: atom_id res chain seq x y z
N MET A 1 24.00 -10.45 -19.13
CA MET A 1 22.72 -9.78 -18.81
C MET A 1 21.72 -10.14 -19.88
N THR A 2 20.55 -10.63 -19.50
CA THR A 2 19.45 -10.94 -20.43
C THR A 2 18.55 -9.72 -20.63
N THR A 3 17.75 -9.71 -21.71
CA THR A 3 16.74 -8.68 -21.93
C THR A 3 15.73 -8.64 -20.79
N GLN A 4 15.30 -9.82 -20.32
CA GLN A 4 14.33 -9.93 -19.23
C GLN A 4 14.88 -9.34 -17.95
N GLU A 5 16.10 -9.72 -17.55
CA GLU A 5 16.80 -9.14 -16.40
C GLU A 5 16.85 -7.62 -16.47
N LEU A 6 17.13 -7.04 -17.63
CA LEU A 6 17.20 -5.59 -17.81
C LEU A 6 15.81 -4.91 -17.76
N ASN A 7 14.78 -5.57 -18.29
CA ASN A 7 13.42 -5.05 -18.31
C ASN A 7 12.73 -5.09 -16.95
N ASP A 8 13.08 -6.07 -16.12
CA ASP A 8 12.58 -6.23 -14.74
C ASP A 8 13.14 -5.16 -13.79
N LEU A 9 14.21 -4.47 -14.16
CA LEU A 9 14.74 -3.35 -13.39
C LEU A 9 13.81 -2.12 -13.49
N SER A 10 13.60 -1.47 -12.35
CA SER A 10 12.93 -0.16 -12.27
C SER A 10 13.73 0.94 -12.98
N PHE A 11 15.05 0.74 -13.12
CA PHE A 11 15.97 1.66 -13.77
C PHE A 11 17.04 0.88 -14.55
N ILE A 12 17.28 1.29 -15.81
CA ILE A 12 18.32 0.71 -16.66
C ILE A 12 19.68 1.23 -16.18
N PRO A 13 20.62 0.36 -15.74
CA PRO A 13 21.89 0.80 -15.21
C PRO A 13 22.69 1.68 -16.19
N PRO A 14 23.52 2.62 -15.72
CA PRO A 14 24.28 3.47 -16.63
C PRO A 14 25.30 2.64 -17.42
N GLY A 15 25.17 2.67 -18.75
CA GLY A 15 26.03 1.88 -19.62
C GLY A 15 25.76 2.10 -21.11
N ILE A 16 26.54 1.37 -21.91
CA ILE A 16 26.33 1.19 -23.35
C ILE A 16 25.90 -0.26 -23.58
N TYR A 17 24.82 -0.44 -24.31
CA TYR A 17 24.13 -1.71 -24.53
C TYR A 17 24.13 -2.06 -26.01
N LYS A 18 24.40 -3.32 -26.32
CA LYS A 18 24.22 -3.89 -27.66
C LYS A 18 22.80 -4.45 -27.75
N ALA A 19 21.92 -3.77 -28.46
CA ALA A 19 20.49 -4.07 -28.48
C ALA A 19 19.84 -3.80 -29.85
N ILE A 20 18.73 -4.45 -30.11
CA ILE A 20 17.82 -4.17 -31.24
C ILE A 20 16.58 -3.51 -30.66
N VAL A 21 16.21 -2.35 -31.16
CA VAL A 21 14.97 -1.65 -30.80
C VAL A 21 13.96 -1.86 -31.93
N ASN A 22 12.79 -2.37 -31.58
CA ASN A 22 11.69 -2.67 -32.50
C ASN A 22 10.64 -1.56 -32.43
N GLY A 23 10.11 -1.20 -33.60
CA GLY A 23 9.09 -0.18 -33.75
C GLY A 23 9.62 1.10 -34.39
N ASN A 24 8.76 2.11 -34.48
CA ASN A 24 9.09 3.39 -35.09
C ASN A 24 8.42 4.51 -34.29
N HIS A 25 9.19 5.52 -33.93
CA HIS A 25 8.67 6.70 -33.26
C HIS A 25 9.44 7.93 -33.73
N LYS A 26 8.74 9.03 -34.06
CA LYS A 26 9.35 10.25 -34.59
C LYS A 26 10.45 10.86 -33.70
N CYS A 27 10.35 10.64 -32.38
CA CYS A 27 11.33 11.13 -31.41
C CYS A 27 12.47 10.14 -31.14
N PHE A 28 12.45 8.94 -31.75
CA PHE A 28 13.45 7.91 -31.51
C PHE A 28 14.17 7.57 -32.82
N LYS A 29 15.49 7.69 -32.82
CA LYS A 29 16.31 7.33 -33.98
C LYS A 29 16.97 5.98 -33.75
N ILE A 30 16.66 5.01 -34.61
CA ILE A 30 17.31 3.71 -34.61
C ILE A 30 18.79 3.88 -34.97
N ASN A 31 19.65 3.24 -34.20
CA ASN A 31 21.09 3.17 -34.46
C ASN A 31 21.42 1.91 -35.25
N GLU A 32 21.92 2.07 -36.47
CA GLU A 32 22.33 0.98 -37.36
C GLU A 32 23.45 0.10 -36.79
N ARG A 33 24.22 0.62 -35.83
CA ARG A 33 25.26 -0.15 -35.14
C ARG A 33 24.72 -0.96 -33.97
N ASN A 34 23.43 -0.85 -33.65
CA ASN A 34 22.79 -1.55 -32.53
C ASN A 34 23.42 -1.24 -31.16
N HIS A 35 23.99 -0.05 -30.98
CA HIS A 35 24.55 0.40 -29.71
C HIS A 35 23.70 1.54 -29.14
N TYR A 36 23.27 1.41 -27.90
CA TYR A 36 22.38 2.34 -27.23
C TYR A 36 22.88 2.66 -25.83
N THR A 37 22.65 3.88 -25.37
CA THR A 37 22.89 4.24 -23.97
C THR A 37 21.69 3.84 -23.11
N HIS A 38 21.88 3.79 -21.80
CA HIS A 38 20.77 3.64 -20.85
C HIS A 38 19.68 4.71 -21.02
N TYR A 39 20.03 5.94 -21.42
CA TYR A 39 19.05 6.98 -21.74
C TYR A 39 18.22 6.61 -22.96
N ASP A 40 18.85 6.13 -24.03
CA ASP A 40 18.14 5.71 -25.23
C ASP A 40 17.18 4.55 -24.94
N LEU A 41 17.63 3.52 -24.22
CA LEU A 41 16.77 2.39 -23.87
C LEU A 41 15.65 2.77 -22.89
N GLY A 42 15.93 3.63 -21.91
CA GLY A 42 14.93 4.15 -20.99
C GLY A 42 13.87 4.97 -21.73
N PHE A 43 14.30 5.80 -22.68
CA PHE A 43 13.40 6.59 -23.52
C PHE A 43 12.60 5.71 -24.49
N ALA A 44 13.21 4.69 -25.09
CA ALA A 44 12.50 3.70 -25.90
C ALA A 44 11.36 3.04 -25.10
N LYS A 45 11.62 2.62 -23.86
CA LYS A 45 10.62 2.05 -22.94
C LYS A 45 9.49 3.06 -22.65
N GLN A 46 9.81 4.33 -22.41
CA GLN A 46 8.82 5.39 -22.20
C GLN A 46 7.94 5.65 -23.44
N LEU A 47 8.49 5.44 -24.64
CA LEU A 47 7.77 5.57 -25.91
C LEU A 47 6.97 4.30 -26.27
N GLY A 48 7.00 3.25 -25.44
CA GLY A 48 6.35 1.97 -25.72
C GLY A 48 7.06 1.17 -26.82
N LEU A 49 8.32 1.47 -27.13
CA LEU A 49 9.14 0.68 -28.04
C LEU A 49 9.72 -0.51 -27.29
N GLU A 50 9.69 -1.67 -27.92
CA GLU A 50 10.32 -2.87 -27.40
C GLU A 50 11.80 -2.91 -27.78
N PHE A 51 12.65 -3.45 -26.90
CA PHE A 51 14.04 -3.69 -27.24
C PHE A 51 14.52 -5.04 -26.71
N ASN A 52 15.50 -5.62 -27.40
CA ASN A 52 16.12 -6.88 -27.07
C ASN A 52 17.64 -6.75 -27.04
N LEU A 53 18.29 -7.18 -25.96
CA LEU A 53 19.74 -7.27 -25.89
C LEU A 53 20.24 -8.39 -26.82
N ILE A 54 21.28 -8.09 -27.59
CA ILE A 54 21.91 -9.06 -28.48
C ILE A 54 22.75 -10.03 -27.64
N GLN A 55 22.40 -11.32 -27.66
CA GLN A 55 23.08 -12.39 -26.93
C GLN A 55 24.03 -13.13 -27.88
N GLU A 56 25.21 -12.57 -28.11
CA GLU A 56 26.29 -13.21 -28.87
C GLU A 56 27.38 -13.74 -27.92
N ASN A 57 28.44 -14.35 -28.48
CA ASN A 57 29.60 -14.82 -27.71
C ASN A 57 30.53 -13.68 -27.24
N GLN A 58 30.03 -12.44 -27.22
CA GLN A 58 30.72 -11.21 -26.81
C GLN A 58 29.87 -10.48 -25.78
N PRO A 59 30.47 -9.65 -24.91
CA PRO A 59 29.73 -8.85 -23.93
C PRO A 59 28.67 -7.98 -24.61
N ASN A 60 27.47 -7.95 -24.03
CA ASN A 60 26.32 -7.20 -24.58
C ASN A 60 26.07 -5.87 -23.87
N ALA A 61 26.80 -5.58 -22.80
CA ALA A 61 26.73 -4.31 -22.10
C ALA A 61 28.11 -3.94 -21.53
N LEU A 62 28.47 -2.67 -21.68
CA LEU A 62 29.56 -2.04 -20.96
C LEU A 62 28.96 -1.13 -19.89
N LEU A 63 28.91 -1.64 -18.67
CA LEU A 63 28.37 -0.91 -17.52
C LEU A 63 29.42 0.06 -16.97
N LYS A 64 28.99 1.27 -16.62
CA LYS A 64 29.85 2.24 -15.95
C LYS A 64 29.75 2.01 -14.45
N GLU A 65 30.89 1.70 -13.82
CA GLU A 65 30.95 1.62 -12.37
C GLU A 65 30.64 2.99 -11.75
N ASN A 66 29.60 3.05 -10.91
CA ASN A 66 29.35 4.08 -9.92
C ASN A 66 29.57 5.54 -10.36
N THR A 67 29.03 5.93 -11.51
CA THR A 67 28.74 7.35 -11.71
C THR A 67 27.56 7.70 -10.80
N ARG A 68 27.70 8.78 -10.03
CA ARG A 68 26.96 9.15 -8.81
C ARG A 68 25.42 9.29 -8.93
N PHE A 69 24.83 8.85 -10.03
CA PHE A 69 23.40 8.97 -10.37
C PHE A 69 22.51 7.92 -9.70
N GLY A 70 23.03 6.74 -9.32
CA GLY A 70 22.26 5.73 -8.58
C GLY A 70 21.92 6.13 -7.13
N ARG A 71 22.66 7.07 -6.54
CA ARG A 71 22.38 7.54 -5.17
C ARG A 71 21.19 8.50 -5.10
N GLN A 72 20.91 9.25 -6.17
CA GLN A 72 19.80 10.20 -6.19
C GLN A 72 18.46 9.48 -6.28
N THR A 73 18.34 8.49 -7.18
CA THR A 73 17.08 7.76 -7.37
C THR A 73 16.70 6.88 -6.18
N GLU A 74 17.68 6.24 -5.52
CA GLU A 74 17.40 5.49 -4.28
C GLU A 74 17.00 6.40 -3.12
N HIS A 75 17.65 7.55 -2.95
CA HIS A 75 17.29 8.51 -1.92
C HIS A 75 15.89 9.08 -2.17
N GLU A 76 15.61 9.50 -3.40
CA GLU A 76 14.31 10.01 -3.82
C GLU A 76 13.20 8.96 -3.68
N MET A 77 13.46 7.69 -4.02
CA MET A 77 12.49 6.61 -3.80
C MET A 77 12.28 6.34 -2.30
N LYS A 78 13.35 6.32 -1.50
CA LYS A 78 13.24 6.16 -0.03
C LYS A 78 12.45 7.30 0.59
N GLU A 79 12.69 8.54 0.18
CA GLU A 79 11.95 9.72 0.63
C GLU A 79 10.48 9.65 0.20
N LYS A 80 10.18 9.30 -1.05
CA LYS A 80 8.79 9.14 -1.52
C LYS A 80 8.05 8.05 -0.75
N ASN A 81 8.68 6.90 -0.53
CA ASN A 81 8.11 5.80 0.24
C ASN A 81 7.88 6.20 1.71
N LEU A 82 8.81 6.94 2.31
CA LEU A 82 8.66 7.45 3.67
C LEU A 82 7.49 8.44 3.78
N LEU A 83 7.38 9.39 2.84
CA LEU A 83 6.27 10.35 2.77
C LEU A 83 4.91 9.66 2.58
N GLU A 84 4.85 8.59 1.81
CA GLU A 84 3.62 7.81 1.61
C GLU A 84 3.24 7.02 2.87
N LEU A 85 4.22 6.46 3.58
CA LEU A 85 4.01 5.80 4.86
C LEU A 85 3.49 6.81 5.92
N GLU A 86 4.09 7.99 6.01
CA GLU A 86 3.65 9.05 6.93
C GLU A 86 2.21 9.50 6.66
N ARG A 87 1.85 9.70 5.38
CA ARG A 87 0.47 10.01 4.98
C ARG A 87 -0.52 8.94 5.42
N THR A 88 -0.15 7.66 5.27
CA THR A 88 -0.99 6.53 5.64
C THR A 88 -1.21 6.46 7.15
N ILE A 89 -0.13 6.68 7.94
CA ILE A 89 -0.20 6.71 9.40
C ILE A 89 -1.13 7.84 9.87
N GLN A 90 -1.02 9.04 9.29
CA GLN A 90 -1.89 10.17 9.63
C GLN A 90 -3.36 9.89 9.29
N ALA A 91 -3.64 9.33 8.10
CA ALA A 91 -5.01 8.97 7.71
C ALA A 91 -5.64 7.97 8.69
N ASN A 92 -4.86 6.98 9.13
CA ASN A 92 -5.32 5.97 10.09
C ASN A 92 -5.60 6.55 11.50
N GLN A 93 -4.81 7.53 11.95
CA GLN A 93 -5.04 8.22 13.22
C GLN A 93 -6.32 9.08 13.19
N VAL A 94 -6.55 9.80 12.10
CA VAL A 94 -7.78 10.61 11.91
C VAL A 94 -9.02 9.73 11.91
N ASN A 95 -8.96 8.55 11.29
CA ASN A 95 -10.08 7.61 11.27
C ASN A 95 -10.37 7.02 12.66
N GLN A 96 -9.34 6.73 13.46
CA GLN A 96 -9.50 6.27 14.84
C GLN A 96 -10.12 7.36 15.75
N ALA A 97 -9.66 8.61 15.63
CA ALA A 97 -10.21 9.74 16.39
C ALA A 97 -11.71 9.96 16.11
N LYS A 98 -12.12 9.88 14.84
CA LYS A 98 -13.53 9.99 14.45
C LYS A 98 -14.41 8.86 14.99
N GLN A 99 -13.86 7.66 15.15
CA GLN A 99 -14.57 6.52 15.76
C GLN A 99 -14.71 6.66 17.29
N THR A 100 -13.77 7.34 17.96
CA THR A 100 -13.82 7.56 19.41
C THR A 100 -14.77 8.69 19.79
N GLU A 101 -14.87 9.74 18.97
CA GLU A 101 -15.84 10.83 19.17
C GLU A 101 -17.30 10.37 19.02
N GLN A 102 -17.58 9.37 18.19
CA GLN A 102 -18.93 8.79 18.04
C GLN A 102 -19.33 7.85 19.19
N GLN A 103 -18.42 7.54 20.12
CA GLN A 103 -18.65 6.59 21.23
C GLN A 103 -18.76 7.27 22.61
N GLN A 104 -18.87 8.59 22.71
CA GLN A 104 -19.08 9.23 24.01
C GLN A 104 -20.52 9.03 24.52
N PRO A 105 -20.75 8.51 25.74
CA PRO A 105 -22.09 8.35 26.30
C PRO A 105 -22.67 9.70 26.72
N ILE A 106 -23.93 9.94 26.37
CA ILE A 106 -24.75 11.06 26.85
C ILE A 106 -24.89 10.92 28.37
N MET A 107 -24.30 11.84 29.15
CA MET A 107 -24.51 11.88 30.60
C MET A 107 -25.95 12.31 30.88
N VAL A 108 -26.79 11.37 31.33
CA VAL A 108 -28.13 11.65 31.84
C VAL A 108 -28.03 12.05 33.31
N ASP A 109 -28.38 13.30 33.63
CA ASP A 109 -28.49 13.78 35.01
C ASP A 109 -29.51 12.93 35.78
N GLN A 110 -29.06 12.27 36.85
CA GLN A 110 -29.91 11.49 37.75
C GLN A 110 -30.70 12.42 38.68
N ILE A 111 -32.04 12.43 38.53
CA ILE A 111 -32.97 13.02 39.50
C ILE A 111 -32.98 12.13 40.75
N LEU A 112 -32.73 12.72 41.94
CA LEU A 112 -32.70 12.02 43.23
C LEU A 112 -34.10 11.47 43.59
N PRO A 113 -34.23 10.18 43.98
CA PRO A 113 -35.52 9.58 44.31
C PRO A 113 -35.86 9.83 45.77
N ASN A 114 -36.53 10.94 46.11
CA ASN A 114 -36.95 11.17 47.50
C ASN A 114 -38.38 11.67 47.74
N ASP A 115 -39.28 11.67 46.74
CA ASP A 115 -40.62 12.25 46.89
C ASP A 115 -41.82 11.30 46.66
N LEU A 116 -41.71 9.98 46.89
CA LEU A 116 -42.88 9.10 46.84
C LEU A 116 -42.97 8.18 48.07
N ILE A 117 -43.46 8.75 49.17
CA ILE A 117 -44.03 8.01 50.29
C ILE A 117 -45.57 7.97 50.15
N GLU A 118 -46.10 6.76 50.33
CA GLU A 118 -47.46 6.37 50.76
C GLU A 118 -48.64 6.37 49.75
N MET A 119 -49.15 5.17 49.44
CA MET A 119 -50.37 4.63 50.09
C MET A 119 -50.68 3.19 49.61
N VAL A 120 -50.81 2.24 50.55
CA VAL A 120 -51.36 0.87 50.37
C VAL A 120 -52.65 0.80 51.20
N PRO A 121 -53.78 0.23 50.71
CA PRO A 121 -54.18 -1.08 51.26
C PRO A 121 -55.00 -2.04 50.35
N ARG A 122 -54.58 -3.32 50.42
CA ARG A 122 -55.32 -4.59 50.69
C ARG A 122 -56.54 -5.02 49.85
N ASN A 123 -56.42 -6.20 49.24
CA ASN A 123 -57.18 -7.46 49.50
C ASN A 123 -56.98 -8.43 48.32
N ASN A 124 -57.04 -9.75 48.38
CA ASN A 124 -56.79 -10.82 49.35
C ASN A 124 -56.94 -12.14 48.51
N LEU A 125 -56.28 -13.23 48.93
CA LEU A 125 -56.60 -14.66 48.62
C LEU A 125 -55.91 -15.39 47.43
N THR A 126 -54.85 -16.14 47.82
CA THR A 126 -54.63 -17.61 47.68
C THR A 126 -54.55 -18.27 46.29
N ALA A 127 -53.40 -18.90 46.00
CA ALA A 127 -53.21 -20.38 46.02
C ALA A 127 -51.80 -20.71 45.47
N THR A 128 -50.89 -21.10 46.37
CA THR A 128 -50.27 -22.45 46.49
C THR A 128 -48.98 -22.66 45.70
N ASN A 129 -47.90 -22.75 46.46
CA ASN A 129 -46.59 -23.26 46.09
C ASN A 129 -46.69 -24.70 45.58
N ASP A 130 -45.99 -25.03 44.50
CA ASP A 130 -45.55 -26.39 44.22
C ASP A 130 -44.09 -26.38 43.76
N PHE A 131 -43.22 -26.79 44.68
CA PHE A 131 -41.79 -26.98 44.51
C PHE A 131 -41.55 -28.50 44.32
N VAL A 132 -40.92 -28.86 43.20
CA VAL A 132 -40.02 -30.03 42.98
C VAL A 132 -40.54 -31.45 43.33
N LYS A 133 -40.59 -32.32 42.31
CA LYS A 133 -40.28 -33.78 42.41
C LYS A 133 -39.15 -34.07 41.42
N GLU A 134 -37.93 -34.36 41.87
CA GLU A 134 -37.39 -35.64 42.35
C GLU A 134 -37.11 -36.66 41.23
N TYR A 135 -35.83 -37.04 41.15
CA TYR A 135 -35.16 -37.99 40.25
C TYR A 135 -35.62 -39.44 40.53
N SER A 136 -35.36 -40.45 39.69
CA SER A 136 -34.14 -41.28 39.79
C SER A 136 -34.11 -42.41 38.75
N LEU A 137 -32.90 -42.80 38.35
CA LEU A 137 -32.46 -44.19 38.41
C LEU A 137 -31.25 -44.24 39.34
#